data_AF-A0AAV1QKX4-F1
#
_entry.id   AF-A0AAV1QKX4-F1
#
_cell.length_a   1.000
_cell.length_b   1.000
_cell.length_c   1.000
_cell.angle_alpha   90.00
_cell.angle_beta   90.00
_cell.angle_gamma   90.00
#
_symmetry.space_group_name_H-M   'P 1'
#
loop_
_entity.id
_entity.type
_entity.pdbx_description
1 polymer ?
#
loop_
_entity_poly.entity_id
_entity_poly.type
_entity_poly.pdbx_seq_one_letter_code
_entity_poly.pdbx_strand_id
1 'polypeptide(L)'
;MTIEFAPLNIPLRRRLQTAAVLQWVFSFLALAQCCLAAFMLLALSDWWMVALLYAGWLWLDWDTPTSGGRRSEWVRRWSVWDYFRQYFPLTLVKTVDLDPKKNYIFGFHPHGVLVAGA
;
A
#
# COMPACT_ATOMS: atom_id res chain seq x y z
N MET A 1 22.53 -27.03 -14.31
CA MET A 1 22.01 -26.16 -13.25
C MET A 1 20.97 -26.94 -12.48
N THR A 2 21.25 -27.30 -11.24
CA THR A 2 20.28 -27.88 -10.30
C THR A 2 19.39 -26.76 -9.78
N ILE A 3 18.06 -26.97 -9.80
CA ILE A 3 17.11 -26.03 -9.20
C ILE A 3 17.26 -26.11 -7.69
N GLU A 4 17.71 -25.02 -7.06
CA GLU A 4 17.75 -24.91 -5.60
C GLU A 4 16.41 -24.37 -5.09
N PHE A 5 15.68 -25.20 -4.35
CA PHE A 5 14.43 -24.79 -3.73
C PHE A 5 14.68 -24.06 -2.41
N ALA A 6 13.79 -23.15 -2.06
CA ALA A 6 13.83 -22.51 -0.76
C ALA A 6 13.69 -23.57 0.36
N PRO A 7 14.52 -23.52 1.42
CA PRO A 7 14.48 -24.50 2.49
C PRO A 7 13.12 -24.47 3.19
N LEU A 8 12.57 -25.64 3.55
CA LEU A 8 11.28 -25.72 4.26
C LEU A 8 11.37 -25.17 5.69
N ASN A 9 12.54 -25.22 6.31
CA ASN A 9 12.78 -24.77 7.67
C ASN A 9 13.38 -23.35 7.70
N ILE A 10 12.51 -22.34 7.50
CA ILE A 10 12.86 -20.92 7.54
C ILE A 10 12.33 -20.30 8.84
N PRO A 11 13.12 -19.48 9.55
CA PRO A 11 12.66 -18.75 10.74
C PRO A 11 11.39 -17.94 10.48
N LEU A 12 10.49 -17.88 11.46
CA LEU A 12 9.21 -17.17 11.36
C LEU A 12 9.39 -15.71 10.90
N ARG A 13 10.44 -15.02 11.36
CA ARG A 13 10.75 -13.65 10.94
C ARG A 13 10.89 -13.51 9.43
N ARG A 14 11.57 -14.45 8.75
CA ARG A 14 11.70 -14.43 7.29
C ARG A 14 10.36 -14.66 6.59
N ARG A 15 9.52 -15.53 7.14
CA ARG A 15 8.16 -15.77 6.62
C ARG A 15 7.29 -14.51 6.72
N LEU A 16 7.36 -13.78 7.83
CA LEU A 16 6.64 -12.52 8.02
C LEU A 16 7.13 -11.43 7.05
N GLN A 17 8.43 -11.37 6.78
CA GLN A 17 8.99 -10.47 5.75
C GLN A 17 8.44 -10.80 4.36
N THR A 18 8.44 -12.07 3.95
CA THR A 18 7.83 -12.49 2.68
C THR A 18 6.33 -12.20 2.64
N ALA A 19 5.60 -12.46 3.73
CA ALA A 19 4.18 -12.17 3.83
C ALA A 19 3.88 -10.67 3.69
N ALA A 20 4.71 -9.80 4.27
CA ALA A 20 4.59 -8.35 4.13
C ALA A 20 4.78 -7.90 2.67
N VAL A 21 5.75 -8.47 1.96
CA VAL A 21 5.95 -8.19 0.52
C VAL A 21 4.77 -8.68 -0.30
N LEU A 22 4.29 -9.90 -0.07
CA LEU A 22 3.11 -10.43 -0.74
C LEU A 22 1.88 -9.57 -0.48
N GLN A 23 1.65 -9.19 0.79
CA GLN A 23 0.55 -8.29 1.16
C GLN A 23 0.63 -6.98 0.37
N TRP A 24 1.81 -6.35 0.29
CA TRP A 24 1.99 -5.11 -0.47
C TRP A 24 1.70 -5.30 -1.97
N VAL A 25 2.23 -6.37 -2.58
CA VAL A 25 2.01 -6.70 -4.00
C VAL A 25 0.52 -6.92 -4.29
N PHE A 26 -0.16 -7.73 -3.48
CA PHE A 26 -1.58 -8.02 -3.68
C PHE A 26 -2.47 -6.83 -3.33
N SER A 27 -2.08 -5.98 -2.38
CA SER A 27 -2.78 -4.72 -2.15
C SER A 27 -2.70 -3.80 -3.38
N PHE A 28 -1.57 -3.73 -4.08
CA PHE A 28 -1.49 -2.98 -5.33
C PHE A 28 -2.35 -3.62 -6.44
N LEU A 29 -2.27 -4.95 -6.60
CA LEU A 29 -2.89 -5.65 -7.73
C LEU A 29 -4.39 -5.89 -7.59
N ALA A 30 -4.92 -6.05 -6.37
CA ALA A 30 -6.27 -6.55 -6.14
C ALA A 30 -7.16 -5.62 -5.31
N LEU A 31 -6.61 -4.69 -4.52
CA LEU A 31 -7.41 -3.90 -3.58
C LEU A 31 -8.47 -3.06 -4.30
N ALA A 32 -8.10 -2.39 -5.40
CA ALA A 32 -9.03 -1.56 -6.16
C ALA A 32 -10.19 -2.39 -6.73
N GLN A 33 -9.89 -3.58 -7.26
CA GLN A 33 -10.86 -4.51 -7.82
C GLN A 33 -11.77 -5.07 -6.73
N CYS A 34 -11.23 -5.42 -5.57
CA CYS A 34 -12.02 -5.85 -4.42
C CYS A 34 -12.94 -4.73 -3.92
N CYS A 35 -12.45 -3.50 -3.78
CA CYS A 35 -13.26 -2.35 -3.39
C CYS A 35 -14.39 -2.07 -4.39
N LEU A 36 -14.08 -2.12 -5.70
CA LEU A 36 -15.08 -1.93 -6.74
C LEU A 36 -16.13 -3.06 -6.72
N ALA A 37 -15.70 -4.31 -6.60
CA ALA A 37 -16.61 -5.45 -6.51
C ALA A 37 -17.52 -5.34 -5.27
N ALA A 38 -16.96 -4.97 -4.11
CA ALA A 38 -17.73 -4.75 -2.89
C ALA A 38 -18.76 -3.62 -3.06
N PHE A 39 -18.38 -2.52 -3.70
CA PHE A 39 -19.29 -1.43 -4.01
C PHE A 39 -20.43 -1.88 -4.95
N MET A 40 -20.12 -2.63 -6.01
CA MET A 40 -21.11 -3.17 -6.93
C MET A 40 -22.07 -4.15 -6.23
N LEU A 41 -21.55 -5.02 -5.37
CA LEU A 41 -22.37 -5.94 -4.58
C LEU A 41 -23.30 -5.19 -3.63
N LEU A 42 -22.82 -4.14 -2.96
CA LEU A 42 -23.68 -3.29 -2.13
C LEU A 42 -24.78 -2.62 -2.97
N ALA A 43 -24.42 -2.06 -4.13
CA ALA A 43 -25.35 -1.36 -5.02
C ALA A 43 -26.43 -2.27 -5.61
N LEU A 44 -26.11 -3.53 -5.89
CA LEU A 44 -27.03 -4.53 -6.46
C LEU A 44 -27.81 -5.33 -5.40
N SER A 45 -27.47 -5.16 -4.12
CA SER A 45 -28.15 -5.82 -3.00
C SER A 45 -29.21 -4.92 -2.34
N ASP A 46 -29.93 -5.47 -1.36
CA ASP A 46 -30.86 -4.68 -0.52
C ASP A 46 -30.17 -3.54 0.24
N TRP A 47 -28.84 -3.55 0.34
CA TRP A 47 -28.03 -2.50 0.96
C TRP A 47 -27.67 -1.35 0.00
N TRP A 48 -28.36 -1.21 -1.13
CA TRP A 48 -28.10 -0.17 -2.13
C TRP A 48 -28.09 1.25 -1.55
N MET A 49 -28.88 1.52 -0.50
CA MET A 49 -28.87 2.80 0.22
C MET A 49 -27.49 3.13 0.78
N VAL A 50 -26.76 2.14 1.30
CA VAL A 50 -25.38 2.31 1.81
C VAL A 50 -24.44 2.63 0.66
N ALA A 51 -24.58 1.95 -0.49
CA ALA A 51 -23.81 2.26 -1.68
C ALA A 51 -24.08 3.70 -2.16
N LEU A 52 -25.33 4.16 -2.12
CA LEU A 52 -25.71 5.51 -2.53
C LEU A 52 -25.16 6.58 -1.59
N LEU A 53 -25.22 6.35 -0.28
CA LEU A 53 -24.59 7.24 0.72
C LEU A 53 -23.07 7.31 0.52
N TYR A 54 -22.43 6.17 0.26
CA TYR A 54 -21.00 6.12 0.00
C TYR A 54 -20.63 6.82 -1.32
N ALA A 55 -21.44 6.67 -2.38
CA ALA A 55 -21.26 7.38 -3.64
C ALA A 55 -21.42 8.91 -3.46
N GLY A 56 -22.40 9.34 -2.66
CA GLY A 56 -22.56 10.74 -2.28
C GLY A 56 -21.34 11.28 -1.52
N TRP A 57 -20.79 10.48 -0.59
CA TRP A 57 -19.55 10.83 0.08
C TRP A 57 -18.35 10.90 -0.88
N LEU A 58 -18.21 9.97 -1.82
CA LEU A 58 -17.16 10.01 -2.85
C LEU A 58 -17.26 11.26 -3.73
N TRP A 59 -18.48 11.69 -4.06
CA TRP A 59 -18.70 12.92 -4.81
C TRP A 59 -18.25 14.16 -4.02
N LEU A 60 -18.53 14.22 -2.72
CA LEU A 60 -18.04 15.29 -1.85
C LEU A 60 -16.51 15.25 -1.63
N ASP A 61 -15.90 14.06 -1.67
CA ASP A 61 -14.46 13.83 -1.46
C ASP A 61 -13.65 13.86 -2.77
N TRP A 62 -14.23 14.35 -3.88
CA TRP A 62 -13.66 14.26 -5.23
C TRP A 62 -12.25 14.86 -5.37
N ASP A 63 -11.98 15.98 -4.69
CA ASP A 63 -10.69 16.69 -4.75
C ASP A 63 -9.66 16.21 -3.72
N THR A 64 -10.03 15.27 -2.84
CA THR A 64 -9.14 14.76 -1.80
C THR A 64 -7.89 14.04 -2.37
N PRO A 65 -7.97 13.20 -3.43
CA PRO A 65 -6.79 12.55 -4.01
C PRO A 65 -5.75 13.53 -4.57
N THR A 66 -6.18 14.66 -5.12
CA THR A 66 -5.30 15.71 -5.68
C THR A 66 -4.77 16.66 -4.60
N SER A 67 -5.44 16.72 -3.44
CA SER A 67 -5.07 17.56 -2.29
C SER A 67 -4.19 16.85 -1.24
N GLY A 68 -3.58 15.73 -1.61
CA GLY A 68 -2.64 14.98 -0.75
C GLY A 68 -3.26 13.83 0.05
N GLY A 69 -4.54 13.52 -0.19
CA GLY A 69 -5.25 12.36 0.36
C GLY A 69 -5.51 12.41 1.86
N ARG A 70 -6.01 11.29 2.41
CA ARG A 70 -6.26 11.12 3.85
C ARG A 70 -5.16 10.26 4.47
N ARG A 71 -4.18 10.92 5.09
CA ARG A 71 -3.08 10.23 5.77
C ARG A 71 -3.58 9.59 7.07
N SER A 72 -3.34 8.29 7.24
CA SER A 72 -3.63 7.58 8.49
C SER A 72 -2.34 7.22 9.22
N GLU A 73 -2.07 7.89 10.33
CA GLU A 73 -0.91 7.60 11.18
C GLU A 73 -1.00 6.20 11.79
N TRP A 74 -2.20 5.69 12.05
CA TRP A 74 -2.38 4.34 12.56
C TRP A 74 -1.93 3.29 11.53
N VAL A 75 -2.37 3.42 10.27
CA VAL A 75 -1.92 2.51 9.19
C VAL A 75 -0.42 2.63 8.97
N ARG A 76 0.13 3.85 8.97
CA ARG A 76 1.58 4.09 8.79
C ARG A 76 2.45 3.49 9.89
N ARG A 77 1.89 3.25 11.08
CA ARG A 77 2.59 2.64 12.22
C ARG A 77 2.44 1.12 12.29
N TRP A 78 1.79 0.48 11.31
CA TRP A 78 1.67 -0.97 11.30
C TRP A 78 3.03 -1.66 11.18
N SER A 79 3.23 -2.72 11.95
CA SER A 79 4.46 -3.52 11.95
C SER A 79 4.76 -4.20 10.61
N VAL A 80 3.78 -4.32 9.72
CA VAL A 80 3.96 -4.87 8.37
C VAL A 80 5.00 -4.07 7.57
N TRP A 81 5.06 -2.75 7.78
CA TRP A 81 6.02 -1.88 7.10
C TRP A 81 7.46 -2.12 7.57
N ASP A 82 7.64 -2.47 8.85
CA ASP A 82 8.96 -2.84 9.39
C ASP A 82 9.45 -4.15 8.75
N TYR A 83 8.57 -5.14 8.61
CA TYR A 83 8.90 -6.40 7.94
C TYR A 83 9.19 -6.21 6.45
N PHE A 84 8.40 -5.38 5.76
CA PHE A 84 8.63 -5.04 4.35
C PHE A 84 10.00 -4.38 4.16
N ARG A 85 10.31 -3.36 4.97
CA ARG A 85 11.60 -2.66 4.94
C ARG A 85 12.78 -3.62 5.14
N GLN A 86 12.67 -4.54 6.10
CA GLN A 86 13.72 -5.50 6.43
C GLN A 86 13.92 -6.60 5.37
N TYR A 87 12.93 -6.83 4.49
CA TYR A 87 13.08 -7.79 3.38
C TYR A 87 14.06 -7.29 2.31
N PHE A 88 13.99 -5.99 1.97
CA PHE A 88 14.81 -5.33 0.94
C PHE A 88 16.02 -4.54 1.49
N PRO A 89 16.47 -4.88 2.70
CA PRO A 89 17.29 -4.03 3.59
C PRO A 89 17.28 -2.51 3.33
N LEU A 90 16.11 -1.89 3.19
CA LEU A 90 16.04 -0.47 2.80
C LEU A 90 16.59 0.46 3.90
N THR A 91 17.48 1.37 3.51
CA THR A 91 18.05 2.42 4.37
C THR A 91 17.80 3.79 3.77
N LEU A 92 17.18 4.68 4.55
CA LEU A 92 17.01 6.08 4.18
C LEU A 92 18.26 6.87 4.62
N VAL A 93 19.05 7.35 3.67
CA VAL A 93 20.17 8.24 3.93
C VAL A 93 19.69 9.68 3.80
N LYS A 94 19.56 10.37 4.92
CA LYS A 94 19.16 11.78 4.95
C LYS A 94 20.39 12.66 4.74
N THR A 95 20.44 13.36 3.61
CA THR A 95 21.54 14.27 3.26
C THR A 95 21.34 15.69 3.79
N VAL A 96 20.08 16.12 3.96
CA VAL A 96 19.73 17.47 4.42
C VAL A 96 18.42 17.45 5.22
N ASP A 97 18.29 18.38 6.15
CA ASP A 97 17.02 18.70 6.81
C ASP A 97 16.09 19.46 5.87
N LEU A 98 14.89 18.90 5.62
CA LEU A 98 13.84 19.57 4.87
C LEU A 98 12.97 20.41 5.81
N ASP A 99 12.66 21.64 5.42
CA ASP A 99 11.79 22.55 6.16
C ASP A 99 10.34 22.06 6.04
N PRO A 100 9.68 21.66 7.15
CA PRO A 100 8.32 21.11 7.10
C PRO A 100 7.27 22.12 6.61
N LYS A 101 7.60 23.41 6.48
CA LYS A 101 6.70 24.46 5.97
C LYS A 101 6.70 24.58 4.44
N LYS A 102 7.55 23.81 3.73
CA LYS A 102 7.70 23.87 2.28
C LYS A 102 7.18 22.59 1.60
N ASN A 103 6.78 22.75 0.34
CA ASN A 103 6.39 21.64 -0.52
C ASN A 103 7.63 21.11 -1.26
N TYR A 104 7.74 19.77 -1.32
CA TYR A 104 8.84 19.08 -2.00
C TYR A 104 8.27 18.04 -2.97
N ILE A 105 8.91 17.92 -4.13
CA ILE A 105 8.63 16.86 -5.10
C ILE A 105 9.74 15.82 -4.97
N PHE A 106 9.37 14.58 -4.66
CA PHE A 106 10.31 13.46 -4.63
C PHE A 106 10.33 12.77 -5.98
N GLY A 107 11.46 12.88 -6.68
CA GLY A 107 11.70 12.14 -7.91
C GLY A 107 12.13 10.71 -7.60
N PHE A 108 11.44 9.74 -8.18
CA PHE A 108 11.78 8.31 -8.09
C PHE A 108 12.00 7.78 -9.51
N HIS A 109 13.08 7.03 -9.72
CA HIS A 109 13.33 6.35 -10.98
C HIS A 109 12.86 4.90 -10.88
N PRO A 110 11.72 4.52 -11.47
CA PRO A 110 11.17 3.19 -11.33
C PRO A 110 11.95 2.18 -12.19
N HIS A 111 12.32 1.05 -11.59
CA HIS A 111 12.83 -0.11 -12.33
C HIS A 111 11.74 -1.14 -12.68
N GLY A 112 10.46 -0.76 -12.65
CA GLY A 112 9.32 -1.62 -13.01
C GLY A 112 7.95 -1.09 -12.59
N VAL A 113 6.91 -1.90 -12.81
CA VAL A 113 5.50 -1.58 -12.48
C VAL A 113 5.26 -1.44 -10.97
N LEU A 114 6.01 -2.21 -10.17
CA LEU A 114 5.91 -2.23 -8.71
C LEU A 114 7.21 -1.67 -8.10
N VAL A 115 7.19 -0.38 -7.76
CA VAL A 115 8.38 0.36 -7.29
C VAL A 115 8.57 0.17 -5.79
N ALA A 116 9.08 -0.99 -5.39
CA ALA A 116 9.20 -1.39 -3.97
C ALA A 116 10.31 -0.68 -3.19
N GLY A 117 11.26 0.03 -3.85
CA GLY A 117 12.42 0.58 -3.16
C GLY A 117 13.36 1.42 -4.01
N ALA A 118 12.81 2.21 -4.95
CA ALA A 118 13.60 3.31 -5.53
C ALA A 118 13.82 4.44 -4.50
#